data_AF-A0A7K5Z7S8-F1
#
_entry.id   AF-A0A7K5Z7S8-F1
#
_cell.length_a   1.000
_cell.length_b   1.000
_cell.length_c   1.000
_cell.angle_alpha   90.00
_cell.angle_beta   90.00
_cell.angle_gamma   90.00
#
_symmetry.space_group_name_H-M   'P 1'
#
loop_
_entity.id
_entity.type
_entity.pdbx_description
1 polymer ?
#
loop_
_entity_poly.entity_id
_entity_poly.type
_entity_poly.pdbx_seq_one_letter_code
_entity_poly.pdbx_strand_id
1 'polypeptide(L)'
;LRDFLLVYNRLTELCFRHCVSNLNYRLLTGREESCLDGCAGKLLHANHRLMGAYVALMPAIVQRRAQEASAATEGTVTPEGPAADPTEA
;
A
#
# COMPACT_ATOMS: atom_id res chain seq x y z
N LEU A 1 -0.76 16.55 0.47
CA LEU A 1 -0.49 16.84 1.90
C LEU A 1 -0.93 15.70 2.83
N ARG A 2 -2.13 15.12 2.67
CA ARG A 2 -2.64 14.04 3.53
C ARG A 2 -1.67 12.87 3.69
N ASP A 3 -1.12 12.34 2.61
CA ASP A 3 -0.26 11.16 2.68
C ASP A 3 1.08 11.44 3.37
N PHE A 4 1.60 12.66 3.18
CA PHE A 4 2.76 13.13 3.92
C PHE A 4 2.48 13.15 5.43
N LEU A 5 1.33 13.67 5.86
CA LEU A 5 0.95 13.71 7.27
C LEU A 5 0.74 12.29 7.84
N LEU A 6 0.22 11.35 7.05
CA LEU A 6 0.10 9.96 7.48
C LEU A 6 1.49 9.33 7.71
N VAL A 7 2.44 9.55 6.81
CA VAL A 7 3.82 9.07 6.98
C VAL A 7 4.50 9.74 8.17
N TYR A 8 4.33 11.06 8.33
CA TYR A 8 4.88 11.80 9.46
C TYR A 8 4.35 11.25 10.80
N ASN A 9 3.03 11.09 10.94
CA ASN A 9 2.42 10.56 12.16
C ASN A 9 2.90 9.13 12.45
N ARG A 10 3.09 8.31 11.41
CA ARG A 10 3.61 6.96 11.58
C ARG A 10 5.08 6.96 12.00
N LEU A 11 5.88 7.87 11.42
CA LEU A 11 7.29 8.04 11.76
C LEU A 11 7.44 8.44 13.23
N THR A 12 6.69 9.44 13.68
CA THR A 12 6.78 9.95 15.06
C THR A 12 6.36 8.89 16.07
N GLU A 13 5.26 8.17 15.82
CA GLU A 13 4.80 7.07 16.69
C GLU A 13 5.84 5.95 16.80
N LEU A 14 6.39 5.50 15.68
CA LEU A 14 7.34 4.38 15.65
C LEU A 14 8.65 4.75 16.34
N CYS A 15 9.21 5.92 16.01
CA CYS A 15 10.48 6.34 16.59
C CYS A 15 10.34 6.67 18.08
N PHE A 16 9.21 7.23 18.53
CA PHE A 16 8.94 7.40 19.95
C PHE A 16 8.92 6.05 20.68
N ARG A 17 8.15 5.07 20.18
CA ARG A 17 8.05 3.72 20.77
C ARG A 17 9.38 2.97 20.82
N HIS A 18 10.28 3.21 19.85
CA HIS A 18 11.54 2.49 19.76
C HIS A 18 12.68 3.16 20.52
N CYS A 19 12.76 4.49 20.48
CA CYS A 19 13.90 5.22 21.00
C CYS A 19 13.66 5.80 22.39
N VAL A 20 12.47 6.31 22.68
CA VAL A 20 12.19 6.96 23.97
C VAL A 20 11.85 5.88 24.99
N SER A 21 12.79 5.65 25.91
CA SER A 21 12.70 4.59 26.91
C SER A 21 12.84 5.11 28.34
N ASN A 22 13.35 6.33 28.51
CA ASN A 22 13.48 6.96 29.81
C ASN A 22 12.57 8.20 29.90
N LEU A 23 11.56 8.13 30.77
CA LEU A 23 10.58 9.20 30.99
C LEU A 23 10.76 9.90 32.36
N ASN A 24 11.93 9.73 33.01
CA ASN A 24 12.19 10.34 34.32
C ASN A 24 12.46 11.85 34.24
N TYR A 25 12.70 12.39 33.04
CA TYR A 25 12.97 13.79 32.79
C TYR A 25 12.28 14.25 31.51
N ARG A 26 12.07 15.57 31.41
CA ARG A 26 11.31 16.17 30.30
C ARG A 26 12.11 16.29 29.00
N LEU A 27 13.45 16.36 29.08
CA LEU A 27 14.33 16.47 27.91
C LEU A 27 14.80 15.09 27.48
N LEU A 28 15.06 14.90 26.19
CA LEU A 28 15.69 13.67 25.72
C LEU A 28 17.12 13.54 26.20
N THR A 29 17.56 12.30 26.39
CA THR A 29 19.00 12.02 26.52
C THR A 29 19.71 12.06 25.17
N GLY A 30 21.02 12.31 25.18
CA GLY A 30 21.83 12.23 23.96
C GLY A 30 21.77 10.85 23.25
N ARG A 31 21.50 9.77 23.99
CA ARG A 31 21.28 8.44 23.40
C ARG A 31 19.93 8.37 22.66
N GLU A 32 18.88 8.93 23.25
CA GLU A 32 17.56 8.98 22.62
C GLU A 32 17.57 9.90 21.39
N GLU A 33 18.26 11.04 21.45
CA GLU A 33 18.44 11.94 20.31
C GLU A 33 19.14 11.23 19.14
N SER A 34 20.28 10.60 19.41
CA SER A 34 21.03 9.84 18.40
C SER A 34 20.19 8.69 17.80
N CYS A 35 19.35 8.05 18.62
CA CYS A 35 18.44 7.01 18.16
C CYS A 35 17.34 7.58 17.24
N LEU A 36 16.74 8.71 17.61
CA LEU A 36 15.68 9.35 16.82
C LEU A 36 16.19 9.77 15.44
N ASP A 37 17.38 10.38 15.36
CA ASP A 37 17.99 10.76 14.08
C ASP A 37 18.22 9.54 13.18
N GLY A 38 18.76 8.46 13.75
CA GLY A 38 18.93 7.20 13.05
C GLY A 38 17.61 6.57 12.62
N CYS A 39 16.58 6.61 13.47
CA CYS A 39 15.26 6.06 13.19
C CYS A 39 14.57 6.80 12.05
N ALA A 40 14.53 8.13 12.11
CA ALA A 40 13.91 8.97 11.09
C ALA A 40 14.62 8.80 9.74
N GLY A 41 15.95 8.85 9.72
CA GLY A 41 16.73 8.64 8.50
C GLY A 41 16.50 7.26 7.87
N LYS A 42 16.52 6.19 8.67
CA LYS A 42 16.23 4.83 8.20
C LYS A 42 14.83 4.72 7.62
N LEU A 43 13.81 5.26 8.32
CA LEU A 43 12.42 5.15 7.89
C LEU A 43 12.16 5.93 6.60
N LEU A 44 12.71 7.14 6.47
CA LEU A 44 12.59 7.93 5.24
C LEU A 44 13.27 7.24 4.05
N HIS A 45 14.49 6.74 4.22
CA HIS A 45 15.19 6.01 3.17
C HIS A 45 14.47 4.71 2.79
N ALA A 46 13.97 3.97 3.78
CA ALA A 46 13.18 2.76 3.53
C ALA A 46 11.88 3.08 2.80
N ASN A 47 11.17 4.13 3.21
CA ASN A 47 9.94 4.58 2.57
C ASN A 47 10.18 4.95 1.10
N HIS A 48 11.25 5.70 0.82
CA HIS A 48 11.59 6.10 -0.56
C HIS A 48 11.97 4.89 -1.43
N ARG A 49 12.77 3.94 -0.89
CA ARG A 49 13.12 2.70 -1.61
C ARG A 49 11.89 1.84 -1.91
N LEU A 50 10.99 1.69 -0.94
CA LEU A 50 9.75 0.94 -1.11
C LEU A 50 8.83 1.60 -2.12
N MET A 51 8.69 2.92 -2.07
CA MET A 51 7.88 3.66 -3.03
C MET A 51 8.43 3.53 -4.45
N GLY A 52 9.77 3.60 -4.62
CA GLY A 52 10.42 3.36 -5.91
C GLY A 52 10.12 1.97 -6.46
N ALA A 53 10.25 0.92 -5.64
CA ALA A 53 9.92 -0.45 -6.05
C ALA A 53 8.42 -0.61 -6.37
N TYR A 54 7.55 0.00 -5.57
CA TYR A 54 6.11 -0.02 -5.79
C TYR A 54 5.73 0.59 -7.15
N VAL A 55 6.26 1.77 -7.47
CA VAL A 55 6.02 2.44 -8.76
C VAL A 55 6.53 1.60 -9.93
N ALA A 56 7.66 0.90 -9.77
CA ALA A 56 8.21 0.03 -10.82
C ALA A 56 7.34 -1.21 -11.08
N LEU A 57 6.77 -1.81 -10.03
CA LEU A 57 6.08 -3.10 -10.10
C LEU A 57 4.57 -2.99 -10.35
N MET A 58 3.93 -1.95 -9.81
CA MET A 58 2.47 -1.83 -9.82
C MET A 58 1.81 -1.82 -11.19
N PRO A 59 2.34 -1.15 -12.23
CA PRO A 59 1.71 -1.15 -13.54
C PRO A 59 1.53 -2.57 -14.10
N ALA A 60 2.57 -3.41 -14.00
CA ALA A 60 2.51 -4.79 -14.45
C ALA A 60 1.50 -5.63 -13.65
N ILE A 61 1.45 -5.43 -12.33
CA ILE A 61 0.49 -6.10 -11.45
C ILE A 61 -0.95 -5.71 -11.81
N VAL A 62 -1.21 -4.43 -12.03
CA VAL A 62 -2.55 -3.92 -12.37
C VAL A 62 -2.98 -4.37 -13.76
N GLN A 63 -2.08 -4.34 -14.75
CA GLN A 63 -2.35 -4.81 -16.11
C GLN A 63 -2.78 -6.28 -16.10
N ARG A 64 -2.04 -7.14 -15.39
CA ARG A 64 -2.36 -8.55 -15.27
C ARG A 64 -3.72 -8.78 -14.64
N ARG A 65 -4.03 -8.06 -13.56
CA ARG A 65 -5.34 -8.15 -12.89
C ARG A 65 -6.49 -7.70 -13.78
N ALA A 66 -6.28 -6.67 -14.60
CA ALA A 66 -7.29 -6.20 -15.56
C ALA A 66 -7.59 -7.26 -16.63
N GLN A 67 -6.56 -7.94 -17.16
CA GLN A 67 -6.70 -9.03 -18.14
C GLN A 67 -7.42 -10.25 -17.55
N GLU A 68 -7.07 -10.63 -16.31
CA GLU A 68 -7.74 -11.73 -15.61
C GLU A 68 -9.22 -11.39 -15.34
N ALA A 69 -9.54 -10.14 -15.01
CA ALA A 69 -10.91 -9.67 -14.82
C ALA A 69 -11.73 -9.66 -16.13
N SER A 70 -11.14 -9.22 -17.26
CA SER A 70 -11.83 -9.21 -18.55
C SER A 70 -12.08 -10.62 -19.09
N ALA A 71 -11.12 -11.53 -18.92
CA ALA A 71 -11.30 -12.94 -19.29
C ALA A 71 -12.38 -13.64 -18.44
N ALA A 72 -12.49 -13.28 -17.16
CA ALA A 72 -13.55 -13.78 -16.29
C ALA A 72 -14.94 -13.27 -16.73
N THR A 73 -15.05 -12.07 -17.33
CA THR A 73 -16.31 -11.57 -17.88
C THR A 73 -16.67 -12.18 -19.25
N GLU A 74 -15.69 -12.52 -20.08
CA GLU A 74 -15.92 -13.19 -21.39
C GLU A 74 -16.32 -14.67 -21.25
N GLY A 75 -16.08 -15.31 -20.11
CA GLY A 75 -16.56 -16.67 -19.80
C GLY A 75 -18.07 -16.80 -19.52
N THR A 76 -18.83 -15.70 -19.59
CA THR A 76 -20.28 -15.67 -19.33
C THR A 76 -21.14 -15.43 -20.59
N VAL A 77 -20.58 -15.53 -21.79
CA VAL A 77 -21.39 -15.60 -23.03
C VAL A 77 -21.62 -17.07 -23.36
N THR A 78 -22.65 -17.67 -22.78
CA THR A 78 -23.26 -18.88 -23.33
C THR A 78 -24.01 -18.47 -24.60
N PRO A 79 -23.65 -18.97 -25.80
CA PRO A 79 -24.47 -18.78 -26.97
C PRO A 79 -25.61 -19.80 -26.92
N GLU A 80 -26.72 -19.46 -26.26
CA GLU A 80 -27.94 -20.25 -26.41
C GLU A 80 -28.94 -19.47 -27.28
N GLY A 81 -28.77 -19.67 -28.58
CA GLY A 81 -29.85 -19.67 -29.56
C GLY A 81 -29.62 -20.88 -30.47
N PRO A 82 -30.67 -21.63 -30.86
CA PRO A 82 -31.58 -21.05 -31.83
C PRO A 82 -33.07 -21.24 -31.54
N ALA A 83 -33.81 -20.24 -32.01
CA ALA A 83 -35.21 -20.19 -32.41
C ALA A 83 -36.04 -21.49 -32.32
N ALA A 84 -37.17 -21.38 -31.62
CA ALA A 84 -38.40 -22.10 -31.94
C ALA A 84 -39.53 -21.06 -32.10
N ASP A 85 -40.12 -21.03 -33.29
CA ASP A 85 -41.35 -20.33 -33.70
C ASP A 85 -41.95 -21.21 -34.82
N PRO A 86 -43.27 -21.25 -35.14
CA PRO A 86 -44.51 -20.79 -34.47
C PRO A 86 -45.61 -21.90 -34.34
N THR A 87 -46.77 -21.55 -33.73
CA THR A 87 -48.16 -22.07 -33.96
C THR A 87 -48.66 -23.45 -33.42
N GLU A 88 -49.98 -23.49 -33.11
CA GLU A 88 -50.92 -24.63 -32.82
C GLU A 88 -51.01 -25.11 -31.34
N ALA A 89 -52.14 -25.18 -30.61
CA ALA A 89 -53.60 -25.05 -30.83
C ALA A 89 -54.30 -24.62 -29.52
#